data_AF-A0A9D6J575-F1
#
_entry.id   AF-A0A9D6J575-F1
#
_cell.length_a   1.000
_cell.length_b   1.000
_cell.length_c   1.000
_cell.angle_alpha   90.00
_cell.angle_beta   90.00
_cell.angle_gamma   90.00
#
_symmetry.space_group_name_H-M   'P 1'
#
loop_
_entity.id
_entity.type
_entity.pdbx_description
1 polymer ?
#
loop_
_entity_poly.entity_id
_entity_poly.type
_entity_poly.pdbx_seq_one_letter_code
_entity_poly.pdbx_strand_id
1 'polypeptide(L)'
;MRISSVLIVFMILLSSFTAKADFPSGISLAKILTLNEGLSNSSVLSIAVAPEMIFIGTERNLSILKKDGSIAIWGPQNSPLAYPKIPAVVVKGNEIWASCRDPMTGGGTLRFDGLQWYRYEEIKDDMQSNYVTCFHVDEKNVLWIGHESQGVNEFVQGTNPYKKFGYLATK
;
A
#
# COMPACT_ATOMS: atom_id res chain seq x y z
N MET A 1 10.39 -70.86 -6.42
CA MET A 1 10.88 -69.81 -7.32
C MET A 1 10.59 -68.46 -6.64
N ARG A 2 11.60 -67.86 -5.99
CA ARG A 2 11.45 -66.62 -5.22
C ARG A 2 11.68 -65.43 -6.16
N ILE A 3 10.71 -64.53 -6.27
CA ILE A 3 10.86 -63.25 -6.97
C ILE A 3 11.10 -62.19 -5.90
N SER A 4 12.33 -61.74 -5.78
CA SER A 4 12.77 -60.60 -4.98
C SER A 4 12.50 -59.32 -5.76
N SER A 5 11.47 -58.57 -5.38
CA SER A 5 11.17 -57.24 -5.93
C SER A 5 12.03 -56.21 -5.19
N VAL A 6 13.07 -55.71 -5.87
CA VAL A 6 13.85 -54.55 -5.43
C VAL A 6 13.06 -53.30 -5.82
N LEU A 7 12.53 -52.57 -4.83
CA LEU A 7 11.92 -51.27 -5.04
C LEU A 7 13.05 -50.22 -5.09
N ILE A 8 13.35 -49.71 -6.28
CA ILE A 8 14.28 -48.60 -6.48
C ILE A 8 13.57 -47.31 -6.09
N VAL A 9 13.92 -46.72 -4.94
CA VAL A 9 13.47 -45.39 -4.56
C VAL A 9 14.36 -44.37 -5.29
N PHE A 10 13.82 -43.73 -6.32
CA PHE A 10 14.44 -42.54 -6.92
C PHE A 10 14.21 -41.36 -5.97
N MET A 11 15.21 -41.07 -5.14
CA MET A 11 15.26 -39.85 -4.34
C MET A 11 15.75 -38.72 -5.24
N ILE A 12 14.82 -38.00 -5.87
CA ILE A 12 15.16 -36.77 -6.59
C ILE A 12 15.47 -35.71 -5.54
N LEU A 13 16.76 -35.47 -5.29
CA LEU A 13 17.24 -34.28 -4.60
C LEU A 13 16.95 -33.07 -5.51
N LEU A 14 15.80 -32.43 -5.31
CA LEU A 14 15.64 -31.03 -5.73
C LEU A 14 16.57 -30.20 -4.83
N SER A 15 17.82 -30.02 -5.23
CA SER A 15 18.64 -28.94 -4.70
C SER A 15 17.96 -27.64 -5.12
N SER A 16 17.24 -27.00 -4.20
CA SER A 16 16.73 -25.66 -4.42
C SER A 16 17.94 -24.74 -4.60
N PHE A 17 18.21 -24.35 -5.84
CA PHE A 17 19.09 -23.23 -6.11
C PHE A 17 18.37 -21.99 -5.60
N THR A 18 18.65 -21.61 -4.35
CA THR A 18 18.30 -20.26 -3.91
C THR A 18 19.27 -19.32 -4.63
N ALA A 19 18.76 -18.56 -5.58
CA ALA A 19 19.50 -17.45 -6.16
C ALA A 19 19.80 -16.49 -5.01
N LYS A 20 21.03 -16.54 -4.50
CA LYS A 20 21.49 -15.58 -3.50
C LYS A 20 21.90 -14.32 -4.25
N ALA A 21 21.24 -13.20 -3.97
CA ALA A 21 21.69 -11.92 -4.47
C ALA A 21 23.11 -11.66 -3.94
N ASP A 22 24.04 -11.36 -4.85
CA ASP A 22 25.39 -10.95 -4.49
C ASP A 22 25.35 -9.44 -4.17
N PHE A 23 25.47 -9.10 -2.89
CA PHE A 23 25.45 -7.71 -2.45
C PHE A 23 26.89 -7.17 -2.36
N PRO A 24 27.13 -5.89 -2.70
CA PRO A 24 28.43 -5.26 -2.47
C PRO A 24 28.87 -5.39 -1.00
N SER A 25 30.18 -5.39 -0.76
CA SER A 25 30.73 -5.47 0.60
C SER A 25 30.11 -4.41 1.52
N GLY A 26 29.62 -4.84 2.69
CA GLY A 26 28.95 -3.97 3.66
C GLY A 26 27.44 -3.77 3.43
N ILE A 27 26.88 -4.32 2.35
CA ILE A 27 25.44 -4.33 2.10
C ILE A 27 24.90 -5.73 2.39
N SER A 28 23.82 -5.80 3.15
CA SER A 28 23.09 -7.04 3.38
C SER A 28 21.59 -6.80 3.34
N LEU A 29 20.88 -7.81 2.87
CA LEU A 29 19.43 -7.85 2.97
C LEU A 29 19.04 -8.12 4.42
N ALA A 30 18.51 -7.11 5.09
CA ALA A 30 18.13 -7.22 6.50
C ALA A 30 16.88 -8.07 6.73
N LYS A 31 15.87 -7.92 5.86
CA LYS A 31 14.58 -8.63 5.99
C LYS A 31 13.92 -8.81 4.61
N ILE A 32 13.26 -9.95 4.43
CA ILE A 32 12.35 -10.20 3.31
C ILE A 32 10.94 -10.32 3.89
N LEU A 33 9.97 -9.65 3.26
CA LEU A 33 8.57 -9.75 3.61
C LEU A 33 7.81 -10.28 2.39
N THR A 34 7.22 -11.45 2.55
CA THR A 34 6.40 -12.13 1.55
C THR A 34 5.03 -12.47 2.14
N LEU A 35 4.24 -13.22 1.40
CA LEU A 35 2.99 -13.81 1.90
C LEU A 35 3.23 -14.70 3.13
N ASN A 36 4.40 -15.35 3.23
CA ASN A 36 4.73 -16.22 4.37
C ASN A 36 4.93 -15.43 5.68
N GLU A 37 5.37 -14.18 5.59
CA GLU A 37 5.51 -13.27 6.73
C GLU A 37 4.20 -12.51 7.04
N GLY A 38 3.14 -12.74 6.26
CA GLY A 38 1.82 -12.13 6.47
C GLY A 38 1.52 -10.91 5.59
N LEU A 39 2.36 -10.62 4.57
CA LEU A 39 2.05 -9.59 3.59
C LEU A 39 0.77 -9.97 2.83
N SER A 40 -0.12 -9.01 2.61
CA SER A 40 -1.43 -9.24 2.01
C SER A 40 -1.38 -9.54 0.51
N ASN A 41 -0.34 -9.09 -0.19
CA ASN A 41 -0.04 -9.46 -1.56
C ASN A 41 1.44 -9.30 -1.90
N SER A 42 1.96 -10.09 -2.84
CA SER A 42 3.35 -9.95 -3.33
C SER A 42 3.57 -8.74 -4.24
N SER A 43 2.49 -8.20 -4.84
CA SER A 43 2.56 -6.99 -5.65
C SER A 43 2.37 -5.75 -4.76
N VAL A 44 3.50 -5.11 -4.42
CA VAL A 44 3.56 -3.87 -3.64
C VAL A 44 3.51 -2.67 -4.58
N LEU A 45 2.58 -1.76 -4.33
CA LEU A 45 2.35 -0.57 -5.14
C LEU A 45 2.87 0.71 -4.48
N SER A 46 2.81 0.77 -3.15
CA SER A 46 3.27 1.93 -2.39
C SER A 46 3.75 1.55 -0.99
N ILE A 47 4.63 2.38 -0.44
CA ILE A 47 5.14 2.25 0.92
C ILE A 47 5.14 3.63 1.57
N ALA A 48 4.68 3.70 2.82
CA ALA A 48 4.80 4.89 3.66
C ALA A 48 5.31 4.52 5.05
N VAL A 49 6.20 5.34 5.60
CA VAL A 49 6.86 5.07 6.88
C VAL A 49 6.38 6.06 7.93
N ALA A 50 5.89 5.53 9.06
CA ALA A 50 5.64 6.25 10.30
C ALA A 50 6.65 5.80 11.37
N PRO A 51 6.77 6.51 12.51
CA PRO A 51 7.77 6.18 13.53
C PRO A 51 7.75 4.72 14.03
N GLU A 52 6.57 4.11 14.11
CA GLU A 52 6.38 2.76 14.69
C GLU A 52 5.76 1.75 13.71
N MET A 53 5.45 2.20 12.49
CA MET A 53 4.70 1.40 11.51
C MET A 53 5.18 1.68 10.09
N ILE A 54 5.18 0.64 9.25
CA ILE A 54 5.36 0.77 7.81
C ILE A 54 4.05 0.31 7.15
N PHE A 55 3.46 1.22 6.39
CA PHE A 55 2.25 0.98 5.60
C PHE A 55 2.67 0.56 4.20
N ILE A 56 2.13 -0.57 3.74
CA ILE A 56 2.52 -1.20 2.48
C ILE A 56 1.23 -1.40 1.68
N GLY A 57 1.00 -0.50 0.73
CA GLY A 57 -0.11 -0.60 -0.20
C GLY A 57 0.17 -1.69 -1.22
N THR A 58 -0.75 -2.65 -1.37
CA THR A 58 -0.58 -3.79 -2.26
C THR A 58 -1.75 -3.91 -3.24
N GLU A 59 -1.66 -4.83 -4.20
CA GLU A 59 -2.82 -5.17 -5.04
C GLU A 59 -3.99 -5.82 -4.28
N ARG A 60 -3.73 -6.36 -3.08
CA ARG A 60 -4.79 -6.91 -2.22
C ARG A 60 -4.59 -6.45 -0.78
N ASN A 61 -5.27 -5.37 -0.43
CA ASN A 61 -5.35 -4.71 0.87
C ASN A 61 -4.09 -3.96 1.29
N LEU A 62 -4.21 -3.19 2.37
CA LEU A 62 -3.13 -2.46 3.02
C LEU A 62 -2.48 -3.37 4.07
N SER A 63 -1.19 -3.65 3.92
CA SER A 63 -0.41 -4.32 4.97
C SER A 63 0.25 -3.29 5.88
N ILE A 64 0.33 -3.58 7.18
CA ILE A 64 0.89 -2.69 8.20
C ILE A 64 1.90 -3.49 9.00
N LEU A 65 3.18 -3.28 8.73
CA LEU A 65 4.26 -3.83 9.53
C LEU A 65 4.45 -2.98 10.78
N LYS A 66 4.31 -3.59 11.95
CA LYS A 66 4.53 -2.95 13.25
C LYS A 66 5.97 -3.11 13.71
N LYS A 67 6.38 -2.29 14.69
CA LYS A 67 7.70 -2.32 15.32
C LYS A 67 8.08 -3.71 15.87
N ASP A 68 7.11 -4.48 16.38
CA ASP A 68 7.30 -5.84 16.91
C ASP A 68 7.51 -6.91 15.81
N GLY A 69 7.43 -6.50 14.55
CA GLY A 69 7.60 -7.38 13.39
C GLY A 69 6.31 -8.04 12.90
N SER A 70 5.19 -7.91 13.62
CA SER A 70 3.89 -8.42 13.20
C SER A 70 3.30 -7.60 12.04
N ILE A 71 2.55 -8.26 11.17
CA ILE A 71 1.84 -7.62 10.05
C ILE A 71 0.34 -7.68 10.30
N ALA A 72 -0.31 -6.52 10.31
CA ALA A 72 -1.76 -6.41 10.26
C ALA A 72 -2.22 -6.13 8.82
N ILE A 73 -3.46 -6.53 8.49
CA ILE A 73 -4.06 -6.30 7.17
C ILE A 73 -5.34 -5.50 7.33
N TRP A 74 -5.43 -4.37 6.63
CA TRP A 74 -6.64 -3.55 6.53
C TRP A 74 -7.20 -3.62 5.12
N GLY A 75 -8.44 -4.08 5.02
CA GLY A 75 -9.17 -4.20 3.77
C GLY A 75 -10.67 -3.98 3.97
N PRO A 76 -11.50 -4.31 2.98
CA PRO A 76 -12.93 -4.03 3.01
C PRO A 76 -13.69 -4.71 4.16
N GLN A 77 -13.11 -5.77 4.74
CA GLN A 77 -13.75 -6.56 5.79
C GLN A 77 -13.63 -5.93 7.18
N ASN A 78 -12.64 -5.07 7.40
CA ASN A 78 -12.29 -4.55 8.74
C ASN A 78 -11.89 -3.07 8.75
N SER A 79 -12.01 -2.39 7.62
CA SER A 79 -11.70 -0.97 7.48
C SER A 79 -12.59 -0.33 6.42
N PRO A 80 -12.70 1.01 6.39
CA PRO A 80 -13.46 1.71 5.34
C PRO A 80 -12.80 1.70 3.96
N LEU A 81 -11.63 1.05 3.79
CA LEU A 81 -10.99 0.80 2.50
C LEU A 81 -11.84 -0.19 1.69
N ALA A 82 -12.87 0.33 1.01
CA ALA A 82 -13.88 -0.47 0.32
C ALA A 82 -13.32 -1.31 -0.84
N TYR A 83 -12.16 -0.94 -1.38
CA TYR A 83 -11.51 -1.64 -2.48
C TYR A 83 -10.15 -2.19 -2.06
N PRO A 84 -9.79 -3.40 -2.50
CA PRO A 84 -8.57 -4.07 -2.04
C PRO A 84 -7.30 -3.47 -2.64
N LYS A 85 -7.29 -2.99 -3.89
CA LYS A 85 -6.06 -2.44 -4.48
C LYS A 85 -5.76 -1.09 -3.85
N ILE A 86 -4.53 -0.92 -3.32
CA ILE A 86 -4.06 0.29 -2.65
C ILE A 86 -2.91 0.92 -3.45
N PRO A 87 -3.20 1.75 -4.48
CA PRO A 87 -2.17 2.36 -5.33
C PRO A 87 -1.20 3.25 -4.57
N ALA A 88 -1.70 4.08 -3.66
CA ALA A 88 -0.93 5.08 -2.95
C ALA A 88 -1.25 5.09 -1.45
N VAL A 89 -0.21 5.29 -0.65
CA VAL A 89 -0.29 5.56 0.79
C VAL A 89 0.75 6.62 1.13
N VAL A 90 0.44 7.53 2.06
CA VAL A 90 1.41 8.47 2.62
C VAL A 90 1.13 8.72 4.10
N VAL A 91 2.18 9.07 4.84
CA VAL A 91 2.10 9.52 6.23
C VAL A 91 2.29 11.04 6.26
N LYS A 92 1.37 11.75 6.90
CA LYS A 92 1.38 13.20 7.06
C LYS A 92 1.26 13.54 8.55
N GLY A 93 2.39 13.75 9.23
CA GLY A 93 2.42 13.84 10.68
C GLY A 93 1.93 12.53 11.32
N ASN A 94 0.83 12.59 12.07
CA ASN A 94 0.19 11.41 12.68
C ASN A 94 -0.95 10.84 11.82
N GLU A 95 -1.22 11.44 10.66
CA GLU A 95 -2.28 10.99 9.76
C GLU A 95 -1.75 10.00 8.73
N ILE A 96 -2.61 9.08 8.32
CA ILE A 96 -2.36 8.20 7.18
C ILE A 96 -3.37 8.51 6.10
N TRP A 97 -2.88 8.69 4.89
CA TRP A 97 -3.71 8.83 3.70
C TRP A 97 -3.51 7.61 2.83
N ALA A 98 -4.59 7.01 2.36
CA ALA A 98 -4.58 5.84 1.50
C ALA A 98 -5.63 5.98 0.40
N SER A 99 -5.24 5.64 -0.82
CA SER A 99 -6.15 5.49 -1.93
C SER A 99 -6.56 4.03 -2.05
N CYS A 100 -7.82 3.75 -2.35
CA CYS A 100 -8.27 2.42 -2.75
C CYS A 100 -8.93 2.47 -4.12
N ARG A 101 -8.77 1.42 -4.93
CA ARG A 101 -9.28 1.37 -6.31
C ARG A 101 -9.85 0.02 -6.66
N ASP A 102 -10.91 0.04 -7.44
CA ASP A 102 -11.37 -1.06 -8.27
C ASP A 102 -11.55 -0.57 -9.72
N PRO A 103 -10.92 -1.22 -10.72
CA PRO A 103 -10.98 -0.76 -12.10
C PRO A 103 -12.39 -0.67 -12.70
N MET A 104 -13.37 -1.39 -12.14
CA MET A 104 -14.74 -1.47 -12.67
C MET A 104 -15.73 -0.63 -11.86
N THR A 105 -15.53 -0.51 -10.55
CA THR A 105 -16.56 -0.03 -9.63
C THR A 105 -16.19 1.26 -8.91
N GLY A 106 -14.95 1.75 -9.02
CA GLY A 106 -14.58 3.10 -8.58
C GLY A 106 -13.30 3.18 -7.76
N GLY A 107 -13.21 4.20 -6.92
CA GLY A 107 -12.07 4.42 -6.05
C GLY A 107 -12.45 5.22 -4.81
N GLY A 108 -11.47 5.51 -3.98
CA GLY A 108 -11.66 6.35 -2.81
C GLY A 108 -10.34 6.84 -2.24
N THR A 109 -10.36 8.06 -1.73
CA THR A 109 -9.27 8.64 -0.95
C THR A 109 -9.70 8.66 0.51
N LEU A 110 -8.91 8.05 1.38
CA LEU A 110 -9.22 7.94 2.79
C LEU A 110 -8.10 8.53 3.65
N ARG A 111 -8.47 9.27 4.69
CA ARG A 111 -7.59 9.76 5.75
C ARG A 111 -7.94 9.08 7.06
N PHE A 112 -6.95 8.58 7.79
CA PHE A 112 -7.07 8.15 9.16
C PHE A 112 -6.32 9.13 10.06
N ASP A 113 -6.99 9.71 11.06
CA ASP A 113 -6.39 10.69 11.98
C ASP A 113 -5.83 10.08 13.28
N GLY A 114 -5.82 8.74 13.36
CA GLY A 114 -5.47 8.00 14.58
C GLY A 114 -6.67 7.55 15.40
N LEU A 115 -7.85 8.15 15.18
CA LEU A 115 -9.10 7.81 15.87
C LEU A 115 -10.18 7.33 14.91
N GLN A 116 -10.34 8.01 13.78
CA GLN A 116 -11.40 7.75 12.82
C GLN A 116 -10.96 7.96 11.37
N TRP A 117 -11.76 7.41 10.46
CA TRP A 117 -11.55 7.51 9.03
C TRP A 117 -12.45 8.57 8.40
N TYR A 118 -11.90 9.28 7.42
CA TYR A 118 -12.60 10.25 6.60
C TYR A 118 -12.42 9.85 5.14
N ARG A 119 -13.52 9.83 4.39
CA ARG A 119 -13.51 9.58 2.95
C ARG A 119 -13.67 10.89 2.19
N TYR A 120 -12.91 11.03 1.13
CA TYR A 120 -12.92 12.17 0.22
C TYR A 120 -13.29 11.69 -1.19
N GLU A 121 -14.16 12.44 -1.86
CA GLU A 121 -14.72 12.07 -3.17
C GLU A 121 -14.73 13.25 -4.14
N GLU A 122 -14.57 12.94 -5.44
CA GLU A 122 -14.47 13.89 -6.56
C GLU A 122 -15.48 15.05 -6.49
N ILE A 123 -16.77 14.74 -6.41
CA ILE A 123 -17.85 15.75 -6.47
C ILE A 123 -18.07 16.44 -5.11
N LYS A 124 -17.88 15.70 -4.01
CA LYS A 124 -18.28 16.16 -2.68
C LYS A 124 -17.24 17.08 -2.04
N ASP A 125 -15.98 16.87 -2.36
CA ASP A 125 -14.87 17.51 -1.65
C ASP A 125 -14.01 18.41 -2.56
N ASP A 126 -14.43 18.63 -3.81
CA ASP A 126 -13.66 19.32 -4.88
C ASP A 126 -12.39 18.57 -5.31
N MET A 127 -12.39 17.24 -5.17
CA MET A 127 -11.29 16.38 -5.63
C MET A 127 -11.42 16.15 -7.15
N GLN A 128 -10.33 16.02 -7.89
CA GLN A 128 -10.39 15.93 -9.36
C GLN A 128 -10.75 14.53 -9.87
N SER A 129 -10.44 13.50 -9.09
CA SER A 129 -10.80 12.13 -9.43
C SER A 129 -10.73 11.22 -8.22
N ASN A 130 -11.59 10.21 -8.17
CA ASN A 130 -11.47 9.11 -7.22
C ASN A 130 -10.32 8.13 -7.54
N TYR A 131 -9.68 8.26 -8.72
CA TYR A 131 -8.54 7.43 -9.13
C TYR A 131 -7.22 8.10 -8.78
N VAL A 132 -6.85 8.04 -7.50
CA VAL A 132 -5.54 8.51 -7.05
C VAL A 132 -4.46 7.49 -7.37
N THR A 133 -3.35 7.99 -7.92
CA THR A 133 -2.18 7.19 -8.32
C THR A 133 -0.99 7.42 -7.41
N CYS A 134 -0.88 8.60 -6.80
CA CYS A 134 0.20 8.92 -5.87
C CYS A 134 -0.21 10.02 -4.88
N PHE A 135 0.50 10.04 -3.76
CA PHE A 135 0.46 11.12 -2.78
C PHE A 135 1.88 11.61 -2.52
N HIS A 136 2.03 12.89 -2.17
CA HIS A 136 3.28 13.43 -1.67
C HIS A 136 3.02 14.50 -0.60
N VAL A 137 3.81 14.51 0.47
CA VAL A 137 3.76 15.57 1.48
C VAL A 137 5.04 16.39 1.35
N ASP A 138 4.91 17.69 1.09
CA ASP A 138 6.07 18.57 0.96
C ASP A 138 6.57 19.10 2.31
N GLU A 139 7.67 19.86 2.27
CA GLU A 139 8.30 20.45 3.46
C GLU A 139 7.42 21.47 4.19
N LYS A 140 6.40 22.02 3.51
CA LYS A 140 5.40 22.92 4.10
C LYS A 140 4.21 22.15 4.67
N ASN A 141 4.30 20.82 4.70
CA ASN A 141 3.25 19.92 5.16
C ASN A 141 1.96 20.04 4.32
N VAL A 142 2.09 20.40 3.04
CA VAL A 142 1.01 20.36 2.05
C VAL A 142 0.94 18.96 1.46
N LEU A 143 -0.28 18.43 1.34
CA LEU A 143 -0.50 17.12 0.70
C LEU A 143 -0.86 17.33 -0.77
N TRP A 144 -0.04 16.78 -1.65
CA TRP A 144 -0.22 16.76 -3.09
C TRP A 144 -0.80 15.40 -3.51
N ILE A 145 -1.82 15.43 -4.37
CA ILE A 145 -2.57 14.25 -4.79
C ILE A 145 -2.57 14.16 -6.30
N GLY A 146 -1.94 13.11 -6.84
CA GLY A 146 -1.92 12.83 -8.27
C GLY A 146 -3.11 11.95 -8.68
N HIS A 147 -3.79 12.35 -9.75
CA HIS A 147 -4.95 11.66 -10.29
C HIS A 147 -4.65 11.05 -11.66
N GLU A 148 -5.19 9.85 -11.91
CA GLU A 148 -5.16 9.24 -13.24
C GLU A 148 -5.87 10.15 -14.23
N SER A 149 -5.13 10.66 -15.22
CA SER A 149 -5.62 11.52 -16.32
C SER A 149 -6.26 12.87 -15.92
N GLN A 150 -6.28 13.27 -14.65
CA GLN A 150 -6.98 14.48 -14.18
C GLN A 150 -6.05 15.50 -13.48
N GLY A 151 -4.74 15.31 -13.56
CA GLY A 151 -3.74 16.24 -13.02
C GLY A 151 -3.54 16.07 -11.51
N VAL A 152 -3.37 17.20 -10.81
CA VAL A 152 -2.94 17.23 -9.40
C VAL A 152 -3.84 18.15 -8.56
N ASN A 153 -4.24 17.66 -7.38
CA ASN A 153 -4.84 18.46 -6.32
C ASN A 153 -3.80 18.84 -5.26
N GLU A 154 -3.99 20.03 -4.69
CA GLU A 154 -3.34 20.45 -3.45
C GLU A 154 -4.38 20.34 -2.32
N PHE A 155 -4.11 19.52 -1.32
CA PHE A 155 -4.90 19.48 -0.09
C PHE A 155 -4.32 20.48 0.91
N VAL A 156 -5.09 21.55 1.13
CA VAL A 156 -4.82 22.53 2.17
C VAL A 156 -5.83 22.30 3.27
N GLN A 157 -5.35 21.94 4.46
CA GLN A 157 -6.18 21.80 5.65
C GLN A 157 -6.62 23.21 6.09
N GLY A 158 -7.69 23.72 5.47
CA GLY A 158 -8.19 25.10 5.62
C GLY A 158 -9.64 25.16 6.11
N THR A 159 -10.01 26.27 6.75
CA THR A 159 -11.21 26.50 7.59
C THR A 159 -12.58 26.40 6.90
N ASN A 160 -12.62 26.10 5.60
CA ASN A 160 -13.88 25.99 4.86
C ASN A 160 -14.40 24.55 4.91
N PRO A 161 -15.53 24.27 5.59
CA PRO A 161 -16.07 22.91 5.67
C PRO A 161 -16.53 22.36 4.31
N TYR A 162 -16.68 23.23 3.30
CA TYR A 162 -17.18 22.90 1.97
C TYR A 162 -16.09 22.81 0.89
N LYS A 163 -14.86 23.26 1.14
CA LYS A 163 -13.78 23.24 0.14
C LYS A 163 -12.49 22.70 0.75
N LYS A 164 -12.18 21.45 0.42
CA LYS A 164 -11.07 20.71 1.02
C LYS A 164 -9.85 20.59 0.10
N PHE A 165 -10.03 20.68 -1.22
CA PHE A 165 -8.93 20.64 -2.18
C PHE A 165 -8.87 21.92 -3.04
N GLY A 166 -7.65 22.39 -3.28
CA GLY A 166 -7.29 23.32 -4.35
C GLY A 166 -6.96 22.56 -5.63
N TYR A 167 -7.18 23.21 -6.78
CA TYR A 167 -6.86 22.66 -8.09
C TYR A 167 -5.73 23.45 -8.73
N LEU A 168 -4.77 22.72 -9.27
CA LEU A 168 -3.63 23.25 -10.00
C LEU A 168 -3.57 22.63 -11.39
N ALA A 169 -4.64 22.68 -12.18
CA ALA A 169 -4.42 22.75 -13.62
C ALA A 169 -4.38 24.21 -14.05
N THR A 170 -3.23 24.56 -14.60
CA THR A 170 -3.08 25.69 -15.51
C THR A 170 -4.09 25.54 -16.65
N LYS A 171 -4.76 26.67 -16.94
CA LYS A 171 -5.71 26.89 -18.05
C LYS A 171 -5.20 26.38 -19.39
#